data_AF-A0A5A7WN27-F1
#
_entry.id   AF-A0A5A7WN27-F1
#
_cell.length_a   1.000
_cell.length_b   1.000
_cell.length_c   1.000
_cell.angle_alpha   90.00
_cell.angle_beta   90.00
_cell.angle_gamma   90.00
#
_symmetry.space_group_name_H-M   'P 1'
#
loop_
_entity.id
_entity.type
_entity.pdbx_description
1 polymer ?
#
loop_
_entity_poly.entity_id
_entity_poly.type
_entity_poly.pdbx_seq_one_letter_code
_entity_poly.pdbx_strand_id
1 'polypeptide(L)'
;MAGVPQRWNFAAIEALALEIHGYSGTVHGLLDEGSAGLARIVAEWHGDGAEAYQALQVKWNNASMELNAALQNLGQTIQEAGTTMLHAEMAVKGSFGT
;
A
#
# COMPACT_ATOMS: atom_id res chain seq x y z
N MET A 1 -23.82 31.82 -11.80
CA MET A 1 -23.30 31.23 -10.55
C MET A 1 -21.82 31.02 -10.73
N ALA A 2 -20.98 31.85 -10.09
CA ALA A 2 -19.53 31.67 -10.14
C ALA A 2 -19.19 30.43 -9.30
N GLY A 3 -18.73 29.36 -9.96
CA GLY A 3 -18.29 28.15 -9.27
C GLY A 3 -17.15 28.49 -8.33
N VAL A 4 -17.24 28.06 -7.07
CA VAL A 4 -16.12 28.17 -6.13
C VAL A 4 -14.93 27.44 -6.77
N PRO A 5 -13.75 28.08 -6.93
CA PRO A 5 -12.60 27.40 -7.49
C PRO A 5 -12.30 26.18 -6.62
N GLN A 6 -12.31 25.00 -7.25
CA GLN A 6 -12.10 23.73 -6.58
C GLN A 6 -10.61 23.65 -6.21
N ARG A 7 -10.25 24.19 -5.04
CA ARG A 7 -8.85 24.22 -4.56
C ARG A 7 -8.46 22.84 -4.05
N TRP A 8 -7.86 22.04 -4.92
CA TRP A 8 -7.28 20.76 -4.56
C TRP A 8 -5.85 20.91 -4.04
N ASN A 9 -5.53 20.26 -2.92
CA ASN A 9 -4.17 20.25 -2.36
C ASN A 9 -3.33 19.15 -3.02
N PHE A 10 -2.91 19.39 -4.26
CA PHE A 10 -2.12 18.44 -5.05
C PHE A 10 -0.82 18.01 -4.35
N ALA A 11 -0.14 18.97 -3.70
CA ALA A 11 1.05 18.70 -2.91
C ALA A 11 0.79 17.71 -1.76
N ALA A 12 -0.39 17.74 -1.13
CA ALA A 12 -0.75 16.76 -0.11
C ALA A 12 -1.02 15.36 -0.69
N ILE A 13 -1.55 15.26 -1.92
CA ILE A 13 -1.79 13.96 -2.57
C ILE A 13 -0.48 13.32 -2.99
N GLU A 14 0.44 14.08 -3.59
CA GLU A 14 1.78 13.60 -3.91
C GLU A 14 2.54 13.19 -2.64
N ALA A 15 2.43 13.98 -1.56
CA ALA A 15 3.04 13.64 -0.28
C ALA A 15 2.46 12.32 0.29
N LEU A 16 1.14 12.15 0.27
CA LEU A 16 0.48 10.92 0.71
C LEU A 16 0.88 9.70 -0.14
N ALA A 17 1.03 9.88 -1.45
CA ALA A 17 1.51 8.81 -2.34
C ALA A 17 2.92 8.35 -1.94
N LEU A 18 3.83 9.31 -1.74
CA LEU A 18 5.20 9.05 -1.32
C LEU A 18 5.25 8.36 0.05
N GLU A 19 4.41 8.82 0.97
CA GLU A 19 4.30 8.26 2.32
C GLU A 19 3.83 6.80 2.28
N ILE A 20 2.82 6.48 1.46
CA ILE A 20 2.33 5.10 1.29
C ILE A 20 3.35 4.18 0.63
N HIS A 21 4.14 4.69 -0.31
CA HIS A 21 5.29 3.92 -0.82
C HIS A 21 6.31 3.63 0.29
N GLY A 22 6.59 4.60 1.16
CA GLY A 22 7.48 4.42 2.31
C GLY A 22 6.94 3.38 3.32
N TYR A 23 5.65 3.46 3.66
CA TYR A 23 5.01 2.47 4.53
C TYR A 23 4.97 1.08 3.89
N SER A 24 4.74 0.98 2.58
CA SER A 24 4.78 -0.31 1.87
C SER A 24 6.16 -0.97 1.96
N GLY A 25 7.24 -0.20 1.80
CA GLY A 25 8.59 -0.70 2.02
C GLY A 25 8.85 -1.16 3.46
N THR A 26 8.34 -0.40 4.44
CA THR A 26 8.45 -0.77 5.85
C THR A 26 7.72 -2.07 6.17
N VAL A 27 6.50 -2.23 5.64
CA VAL A 27 5.69 -3.44 5.82
C VAL A 27 6.38 -4.65 5.19
N HIS A 28 6.93 -4.54 3.98
CA HIS A 28 7.71 -5.62 3.37
C HIS A 28 8.85 -6.07 4.30
N GLY A 29 9.62 -5.14 4.85
CA GLY A 29 10.69 -5.47 5.80
C GLY A 29 10.19 -6.22 7.04
N LEU A 30 9.08 -5.77 7.63
CA LEU A 30 8.47 -6.44 8.78
C LEU A 30 7.95 -7.84 8.45
N LEU A 31 7.43 -8.06 7.24
CA LEU A 31 6.99 -9.38 6.78
C LEU A 31 8.18 -10.32 6.57
N ASP A 32 9.29 -9.83 6.05
CA ASP A 32 10.52 -10.62 5.92
C ASP A 32 11.10 -10.98 7.30
N GLU A 33 11.13 -10.02 8.23
CA GLU A 33 11.54 -10.25 9.62
C GLU A 33 10.66 -11.27 10.33
N GLY A 34 9.34 -11.19 10.15
CA GLY A 34 8.38 -12.14 10.71
C GLY A 34 8.56 -13.55 10.12
N SER A 35 8.82 -13.66 8.82
CA SER A 35 9.15 -14.94 8.16
C SER A 35 10.42 -15.56 8.75
N ALA A 36 11.48 -14.75 8.91
CA ALA A 36 12.73 -15.19 9.51
C ALA A 36 12.55 -15.57 10.99
N GLY A 37 11.71 -14.84 11.72
CA GLY A 37 11.31 -15.17 13.09
C GLY A 37 10.64 -16.54 13.15
N LEU A 38 9.62 -16.76 12.33
CA LEU A 38 8.89 -18.00 12.22
C LEU A 38 9.82 -19.19 11.89
N ALA A 39 10.83 -18.99 11.03
CA ALA A 39 11.80 -20.02 10.71
C ALA A 39 12.73 -20.40 11.90
N ARG A 40 13.06 -19.45 12.79
CA ARG A 40 13.97 -19.71 13.93
C ARG A 40 13.34 -20.64 14.97
N ILE A 41 12.05 -20.46 15.27
CA ILE A 41 11.33 -21.25 16.29
C ILE A 41 10.91 -22.65 15.82
N VAL A 42 11.17 -23.01 14.57
CA VAL A 42 11.03 -24.40 14.07
C VAL A 42 11.96 -25.36 14.76
N ALA A 43 13.17 -24.89 15.10
CA ALA A 43 14.17 -25.70 15.77
C ALA A 43 13.69 -26.22 17.14
N GLU A 44 12.76 -25.50 17.78
CA GLU A 44 12.16 -25.89 19.06
C GLU A 44 10.96 -26.86 18.93
N TRP A 45 10.38 -27.07 17.74
CA TRP A 45 9.08 -27.75 17.56
C TRP A 45 9.16 -29.13 16.86
N HIS A 46 10.12 -29.97 17.24
CA HIS A 46 10.26 -31.31 16.67
C HIS A 46 9.15 -32.30 17.11
N GLY A 47 8.78 -33.23 16.22
CA GLY A 47 7.81 -34.31 16.48
C GLY A 47 6.40 -33.95 16.01
N ASP A 48 5.58 -33.41 16.91
CA ASP A 48 4.17 -33.06 16.65
C ASP A 48 3.99 -31.63 16.09
N GLY A 49 5.05 -30.82 16.11
CA GLY A 49 5.02 -29.41 15.70
C GLY A 49 5.26 -29.16 14.20
N ALA A 50 5.64 -30.18 13.43
CA ALA A 50 5.98 -30.01 12.00
C ALA A 50 4.77 -29.66 11.14
N GLU A 51 3.62 -30.32 11.37
CA GLU A 51 2.35 -29.97 10.70
C GLU A 51 1.85 -28.58 11.14
N ALA A 52 1.94 -28.28 12.44
CA ALA A 52 1.57 -26.98 12.98
C ALA A 52 2.43 -25.85 12.38
N TYR A 53 3.74 -26.09 12.22
CA TYR A 53 4.64 -25.18 11.55
C TYR A 53 4.27 -24.97 10.09
N GLN A 54 4.06 -26.04 9.31
CA GLN A 54 3.67 -25.93 7.91
C GLN A 54 2.35 -25.16 7.75
N ALA A 55 1.36 -25.43 8.62
CA ALA A 55 0.11 -24.69 8.63
C ALA A 55 0.31 -23.19 8.91
N LEU A 56 1.18 -22.86 9.88
CA LEU A 56 1.50 -21.47 10.23
C LEU A 56 2.27 -20.78 9.09
N GLN A 57 3.20 -21.48 8.44
CA GLN A 57 3.95 -20.97 7.29
C GLN A 57 3.03 -20.66 6.11
N VAL A 58 2.09 -21.55 5.78
CA VAL A 58 1.08 -21.31 4.74
C VAL A 58 0.22 -20.10 5.09
N LYS A 59 -0.27 -20.02 6.34
CA LYS A 59 -1.08 -18.89 6.79
C LYS A 59 -0.32 -17.57 6.70
N TRP A 60 0.94 -17.56 7.14
CA TRP A 60 1.82 -16.40 7.07
C TRP A 60 2.05 -15.93 5.64
N ASN A 61 2.41 -16.85 4.74
CA ASN A 61 2.64 -16.54 3.33
C ASN A 61 1.40 -15.96 2.66
N ASN A 62 0.23 -16.55 2.92
CA ASN A 62 -1.04 -16.06 2.37
C ASN A 62 -1.38 -14.65 2.87
N ALA A 63 -1.28 -14.41 4.18
CA ALA A 63 -1.56 -13.11 4.76
C ALA A 63 -0.57 -12.03 4.27
N SER A 64 0.71 -12.39 4.14
CA SER A 64 1.76 -11.51 3.61
C SER A 64 1.48 -11.12 2.16
N MET A 65 1.12 -12.10 1.33
CA MET A 65 0.77 -11.88 -0.07
C MET A 65 -0.46 -10.96 -0.21
N GLU A 66 -1.50 -11.20 0.58
CA GLU A 66 -2.73 -10.37 0.59
C GLU A 66 -2.43 -8.93 1.01
N LEU A 67 -1.63 -8.74 2.07
CA LEU A 67 -1.24 -7.42 2.54
C LEU A 67 -0.42 -6.66 1.48
N ASN A 68 0.53 -7.33 0.84
CA ASN A 68 1.34 -6.73 -0.22
C ASN A 68 0.47 -6.31 -1.42
N ALA A 69 -0.48 -7.15 -1.81
CA ALA A 69 -1.43 -6.82 -2.88
C ALA A 69 -2.31 -5.61 -2.51
N ALA A 70 -2.79 -5.53 -1.27
CA ALA A 70 -3.59 -4.41 -0.79
C ALA A 70 -2.78 -3.09 -0.79
N LEU A 71 -1.52 -3.12 -0.34
CA LEU A 71 -0.65 -1.95 -0.33
C LEU A 71 -0.30 -1.46 -1.74
N GLN A 72 -0.06 -2.38 -2.68
CA GLN A 72 0.15 -2.04 -4.08
C GLN A 72 -1.10 -1.39 -4.69
N ASN A 73 -2.28 -1.95 -4.43
CA ASN A 73 -3.55 -1.40 -4.90
C ASN A 73 -3.81 0.01 -4.32
N LEU A 74 -3.54 0.20 -3.03
CA LEU A 74 -3.65 1.50 -2.37
C LEU A 74 -2.73 2.54 -3.01
N GLY A 75 -1.46 2.19 -3.24
CA GLY A 75 -0.51 3.07 -3.92
C GLY A 75 -0.99 3.48 -5.32
N GLN A 76 -1.43 2.52 -6.12
CA GLN A 76 -1.97 2.76 -7.46
C GLN A 76 -3.20 3.68 -7.42
N THR A 77 -4.14 3.43 -6.51
CA THR A 77 -5.36 4.22 -6.37
C THR A 77 -5.06 5.70 -6.07
N ILE A 78 -4.03 5.97 -5.26
CA ILE A 78 -3.65 7.34 -4.90
C ILE A 78 -2.98 8.05 -6.07
N GLN A 79 -2.15 7.34 -6.85
CA GLN A 79 -1.58 7.88 -8.08
C GLN A 79 -2.67 8.23 -9.11
N GLU A 80 -3.67 7.35 -9.28
CA GLU A 80 -4.82 7.59 -10.15
C GLU A 80 -5.66 8.78 -9.69
N ALA A 81 -5.88 8.92 -8.37
CA ALA A 81 -6.57 10.07 -7.81
C ALA A 81 -5.81 11.39 -8.13
N GLY A 82 -4.49 11.40 -7.95
CA GLY A 82 -3.65 12.56 -8.26
C GLY A 82 -3.72 12.98 -9.74
N THR A 83 -3.59 12.01 -10.66
CA THR A 83 -3.66 12.29 -12.11
C THR A 83 -5.06 12.76 -12.55
N THR A 84 -6.11 12.13 -12.04
CA THR A 84 -7.51 12.52 -12.32
C THR A 84 -7.78 13.97 -11.91
N MET A 85 -7.27 14.36 -10.74
CA MET A 85 -7.44 15.72 -10.22
C MET A 85 -6.64 16.75 -11.02
N LEU A 86 -5.43 16.42 -11.47
CA LEU A 86 -4.65 17.27 -12.37
C LEU A 86 -5.40 17.54 -13.69
N HIS A 87 -5.97 16.49 -14.29
CA HIS A 87 -6.75 16.63 -15.52
C HIS A 87 -8.01 17.50 -15.32
N ALA A 88 -8.72 17.31 -14.20
CA ALA A 88 -9.90 18.12 -13.87
C ALA A 88 -9.54 19.61 -13.75
N GLU A 89 -8.41 19.95 -13.10
CA GLU A 89 -7.93 21.33 -12.98
C GLU A 89 -7.56 21.95 -14.34
N MET A 90 -6.90 21.20 -15.22
CA MET A 90 -6.56 21.66 -16.57
C MET A 90 -7.82 21.95 -17.40
N ALA A 91 -8.84 21.09 -17.31
CA ALA A 91 -10.11 21.28 -17.99
C ALA A 91 -10.84 22.53 -17.48
N VAL A 92 -10.87 22.74 -16.16
CA VAL A 92 -11.45 23.93 -15.53
C VAL A 92 -10.71 25.20 -15.98
N LYS A 93 -9.38 25.22 -15.92
CA LYS A 93 -8.58 26.36 -16.41
C LYS A 93 -8.81 26.66 -17.89
N GLY A 94 -8.92 25.64 -18.73
CA GLY A 94 -9.25 25.79 -20.14
C GLY A 94 -10.64 26.39 -20.39
N SER A 95 -11.61 26.08 -19.53
CA SER A 95 -12.99 26.59 -19.64
C SER A 95 -13.15 28.06 -19.23
N PHE A 96 -12.23 28.60 -18.42
CA PHE A 96 -12.23 29.99 -17.97
C PHE A 96 -11.18 30.88 -18.67
N GLY A 97 -10.39 30.29 -19.56
CA GLY A 97 -9.31 30.96 -20.31
C GLY A 97 -9.72 31.54 -21.68
N THR A 98 -11.02 31.54 -22.01
CA THR A 98 -11.61 32.23 -23.18
C THR A 98 -12.56 33.32 -22.71
#